data_AF-A0A1V6H7D6-F1
#
_entry.id   AF-A0A1V6H7D6-F1
#
_cell.length_a   1.000
_cell.length_b   1.000
_cell.length_c   1.000
_cell.angle_alpha   90.00
_cell.angle_beta   90.00
_cell.angle_gamma   90.00
#
_symmetry.space_group_name_H-M   'P 1'
#
loop_
_entity.id
_entity.type
_entity.pdbx_description
1 polymer ?
#
loop_
_entity_poly.entity_id
_entity_poly.type
_entity_poly.pdbx_seq_one_letter_code
_entity_poly.pdbx_strand_id
1 'polypeptide(L)'
;MRVTIAEGATKSSAIDLSQSTFTALLIPADFTGATITFEASVDGETWKAVVDDTGAAVSITATDDRWVALGGAVAARLAPFRYLKLVSAGAEAAARTILFSARPR
;
A
#
# COMPACT_ATOMS: atom_id res chain seq x y z
N MET A 1 4.66 -9.10 -7.39
CA MET A 1 5.71 -8.08 -7.09
C MET A 1 5.86 -7.97 -5.57
N ARG A 2 6.89 -7.32 -5.04
CA ARG A 2 7.13 -7.22 -3.58
C ARG A 2 7.59 -5.83 -3.15
N VAL A 3 7.28 -5.46 -1.92
CA VAL A 3 7.72 -4.22 -1.27
C VAL A 3 8.07 -4.49 0.19
N THR A 4 8.98 -3.71 0.77
CA THR A 4 9.41 -3.92 2.16
C THR A 4 9.13 -2.69 3.01
N ILE A 5 8.60 -2.90 4.22
CA ILE A 5 8.64 -1.95 5.33
C ILE A 5 9.80 -2.39 6.24
N ALA A 6 10.75 -1.49 6.48
CA ALA A 6 11.92 -1.80 7.31
C ALA A 6 11.52 -1.92 8.80
N GLU A 7 12.35 -2.59 9.59
CA GLU A 7 12.20 -2.62 11.04
C GLU A 7 12.22 -1.19 11.61
N GLY A 8 11.31 -0.90 12.54
CA GLY A 8 11.15 0.42 13.15
C GLY A 8 10.55 1.49 12.22
N ALA A 9 10.25 1.15 10.96
CA ALA A 9 9.61 2.06 10.01
C ALA A 9 8.10 1.79 9.91
N THR A 10 7.36 2.81 9.49
CA THR A 10 5.93 2.73 9.16
C THR A 10 5.70 2.65 7.64
N LYS A 11 6.66 3.08 6.83
CA LYS A 11 6.50 3.26 5.39
C LYS A 11 7.30 2.24 4.60
N SER A 12 6.73 1.79 3.49
CA SER A 12 7.41 0.93 2.56
C SER A 12 8.40 1.68 1.66
N SER A 13 9.27 0.92 0.99
CA SER A 13 9.94 1.42 -0.22
C SER A 13 8.92 1.82 -1.29
N ALA A 14 9.33 2.65 -2.24
CA ALA A 14 8.49 3.08 -3.35
C ALA A 14 8.09 1.87 -4.24
N ILE A 15 6.82 1.82 -4.60
CA ILE A 15 6.26 0.92 -5.60
C ILE A 15 6.10 1.73 -6.88
N ASP A 16 6.72 1.31 -7.98
CA ASP A 16 6.46 1.85 -9.32
C ASP A 16 5.49 0.94 -10.06
N LEU A 17 4.29 1.45 -10.32
CA LEU A 17 3.26 0.72 -11.04
C LEU A 17 3.42 0.80 -12.55
N SER A 18 4.23 1.72 -13.11
CA SER A 18 4.64 1.80 -14.53
C SER A 18 3.67 1.13 -15.54
N GLN A 19 2.44 1.68 -15.65
CA GLN A 19 1.31 1.21 -16.49
C GLN A 19 0.47 0.02 -15.97
N SER A 20 0.56 -0.29 -14.68
CA SER A 20 -0.26 -1.30 -14.02
C SER A 20 -1.22 -0.64 -13.03
N THR A 21 -2.33 -1.30 -12.77
CA THR A 21 -3.27 -0.92 -11.70
C THR A 21 -3.03 -1.83 -10.50
N PHE A 22 -2.87 -1.25 -9.32
CA PHE A 22 -2.70 -2.01 -8.07
C PHE A 22 -4.03 -2.69 -7.71
N THR A 23 -4.03 -4.00 -7.48
CA THR A 23 -5.29 -4.79 -7.40
C THR A 23 -5.44 -5.64 -6.14
N ALA A 24 -4.34 -6.17 -5.62
CA ALA A 24 -4.37 -6.98 -4.41
C ALA A 24 -3.00 -6.98 -3.72
N LEU A 25 -3.02 -7.31 -2.45
CA LEU A 25 -1.84 -7.43 -1.61
C LEU A 25 -1.98 -8.65 -0.69
N LEU A 26 -0.87 -9.37 -0.52
CA LEU A 26 -0.75 -10.44 0.45
C LEU A 26 -0.16 -9.86 1.71
N ILE A 27 -0.98 -9.82 2.77
CA ILE A 27 -0.50 -9.45 4.10
C ILE A 27 0.25 -10.66 4.66
N PRO A 28 1.53 -10.51 5.07
CA PRO A 28 2.27 -11.62 5.66
C PRO A 28 1.71 -12.00 7.03
N ALA A 29 1.87 -13.27 7.43
CA ALA A 29 1.41 -13.77 8.74
C ALA A 29 1.95 -12.94 9.92
N ASP A 30 3.17 -12.41 9.79
CA ASP A 30 3.81 -11.66 10.85
C ASP A 30 3.50 -10.15 10.80
N PHE A 31 2.58 -9.69 9.95
CA PHE A 31 2.25 -8.26 9.88
C PHE A 31 1.56 -7.81 11.17
N THR A 32 2.08 -6.76 11.81
CA THR A 32 1.59 -6.33 13.13
C THR A 32 0.60 -5.17 13.08
N GLY A 33 0.59 -4.41 11.98
CA GLY A 33 -0.38 -3.34 11.76
C GLY A 33 -1.79 -3.87 11.46
N ALA A 34 -2.81 -3.24 12.04
CA ALA A 34 -4.22 -3.59 11.74
C ALA A 34 -4.76 -2.92 10.46
N THR A 35 -4.09 -1.86 10.01
CA THR A 35 -4.54 -1.03 8.88
C THR A 35 -3.34 -0.61 8.04
N ILE A 36 -3.52 -0.63 6.73
CA ILE A 36 -2.58 -0.03 5.77
C ILE A 36 -3.27 1.16 5.10
N THR A 37 -2.60 2.31 5.10
CA THR A 37 -2.94 3.48 4.29
C THR A 37 -1.91 3.66 3.16
N PHE A 38 -2.15 4.63 2.29
CA PHE A 38 -1.31 4.84 1.11
C PHE A 38 -0.74 6.26 1.07
N GLU A 39 0.52 6.35 0.67
CA GLU A 39 1.09 7.58 0.15
C GLU A 39 1.32 7.42 -1.35
N ALA A 40 1.05 8.49 -2.11
CA ALA A 40 1.27 8.52 -3.54
C ALA A 40 2.25 9.62 -3.92
N SER A 41 2.86 9.44 -5.08
CA SER A 41 3.76 10.41 -5.70
C SER A 41 3.58 10.41 -7.22
N VAL A 42 3.81 11.57 -7.83
CA VAL A 42 3.81 11.76 -9.29
C VAL A 42 5.23 11.77 -9.88
N ASP A 43 6.22 12.14 -9.06
CA ASP A 43 7.63 12.33 -9.45
C ASP A 43 8.55 11.21 -8.90
N GLY A 44 8.10 10.47 -7.87
CA GLY A 44 8.89 9.46 -7.15
C GLY A 44 9.66 10.04 -5.95
N GLU A 45 9.61 11.36 -5.75
CA GLU A 45 10.39 12.08 -4.73
C GLU A 45 9.48 12.64 -3.64
N THR A 46 8.39 13.31 -4.02
CA THR A 46 7.45 13.93 -3.09
C THR A 46 6.27 13.01 -2.81
N TRP A 47 6.08 12.64 -1.55
CA TRP A 47 5.05 11.70 -1.11
C TRP A 47 3.96 12.41 -0.30
N LYS A 48 2.70 12.17 -0.65
CA LYS A 48 1.53 12.72 0.05
C LYS A 48 0.53 11.62 0.36
N ALA A 49 -0.17 11.74 1.49
CA ALA A 49 -1.22 10.80 1.87
C ALA A 49 -2.35 10.81 0.83
N VAL A 50 -2.89 9.63 0.51
CA VAL A 50 -4.07 9.49 -0.34
C VAL A 50 -5.31 9.54 0.53
N VAL A 51 -6.14 10.55 0.32
CA VAL A 51 -7.44 10.71 0.98
C VAL A 51 -8.56 10.66 -0.06
N ASP A 52 -9.76 10.33 0.37
CA ASP A 52 -10.96 10.47 -0.45
C ASP A 52 -11.51 11.91 -0.41
N ASP A 53 -12.62 12.13 -1.12
CA ASP A 53 -13.31 13.41 -1.25
C ASP A 53 -13.94 13.91 0.06
N THR A 54 -14.00 13.06 1.09
CA THR A 54 -14.41 13.44 2.45
C THR A 54 -13.22 13.82 3.34
N GLY A 55 -11.99 13.65 2.84
CA GLY A 55 -10.75 13.86 3.59
C GLY A 55 -10.32 12.65 4.42
N ALA A 56 -11.02 11.51 4.32
CA ALA A 56 -10.65 10.28 5.02
C ALA A 56 -9.51 9.58 4.30
N ALA A 57 -8.57 9.01 5.04
CA ALA A 57 -7.47 8.25 4.47
C ALA A 57 -8.00 7.01 3.71
N VAL A 58 -7.56 6.85 2.46
CA VAL A 58 -7.80 5.62 1.73
C VAL A 58 -7.02 4.51 2.44
N SER A 59 -7.73 3.48 2.88
CA SER A 59 -7.19 2.46 3.76
C SER A 59 -7.76 1.09 3.45
N ILE A 60 -7.05 0.07 3.93
CA ILE A 60 -7.49 -1.31 3.97
C ILE A 60 -7.21 -1.89 5.34
N THR A 61 -8.04 -2.84 5.77
CA THR A 61 -7.75 -3.64 6.95
C THR A 61 -6.68 -4.66 6.58
N ALA A 62 -5.57 -4.64 7.32
CA ALA A 62 -4.57 -5.68 7.24
C ALA A 62 -5.02 -6.84 8.12
N THR A 63 -5.31 -7.97 7.49
CA THR A 63 -5.59 -9.22 8.18
C THR A 63 -4.49 -10.19 7.80
N ASP A 64 -3.91 -10.86 8.78
CA ASP A 64 -2.74 -11.72 8.61
C ASP A 64 -2.95 -12.86 7.61
N ASP A 65 -1.84 -13.28 7.02
CA ASP A 65 -1.69 -14.48 6.18
C ASP A 65 -2.74 -14.64 5.07
N ARG A 66 -3.15 -13.54 4.44
CA ARG A 66 -4.17 -13.60 3.38
C ARG A 66 -4.05 -12.52 2.32
N TRP A 67 -4.58 -12.88 1.15
CA TRP A 67 -4.78 -11.93 0.06
C TRP A 67 -5.95 -11.00 0.40
N VAL A 68 -5.67 -9.71 0.35
CA VAL A 68 -6.66 -8.65 0.41
C VAL A 68 -6.82 -8.10 -1.00
N ALA A 69 -7.94 -8.44 -1.62
CA ALA A 69 -8.35 -7.85 -2.90
C ALA A 69 -8.89 -6.43 -2.65
N LEU A 70 -8.46 -5.48 -3.47
CA LEU A 70 -8.93 -4.10 -3.37
C LEU A 70 -10.33 -3.99 -3.94
N GLY A 71 -11.27 -3.50 -3.12
CA GLY A 71 -12.60 -3.14 -3.59
C GLY A 71 -12.55 -2.05 -4.66
N GLY A 72 -13.58 -1.99 -5.51
CA GLY A 72 -13.62 -1.09 -6.67
C GLY A 72 -13.34 0.37 -6.32
N ALA A 73 -13.85 0.87 -5.20
CA ALA A 73 -13.60 2.25 -4.74
C ALA A 73 -12.13 2.50 -4.38
N VAL A 74 -11.48 1.58 -3.66
CA VAL A 74 -10.05 1.72 -3.28
C VAL A 74 -9.17 1.62 -4.53
N ALA A 75 -9.41 0.62 -5.37
CA ALA A 75 -8.67 0.45 -6.62
C ALA A 75 -8.80 1.67 -7.54
N ALA A 76 -10.00 2.24 -7.68
CA ALA A 76 -10.24 3.44 -8.47
C ALA A 76 -9.49 4.68 -7.94
N ARG A 77 -9.41 4.84 -6.61
CA ARG A 77 -8.69 5.95 -5.97
C ARG A 77 -7.18 5.85 -6.12
N LEU A 78 -6.63 4.64 -6.24
CA LEU A 78 -5.19 4.41 -6.42
C LEU A 78 -4.76 4.40 -7.89
N ALA A 79 -5.67 4.09 -8.81
CA ALA A 79 -5.40 3.98 -10.24
C ALA A 79 -4.71 5.19 -10.90
N PRO A 80 -4.96 6.46 -10.51
CA PRO A 80 -4.31 7.61 -11.13
C PRO A 80 -2.80 7.71 -10.83
N PHE A 81 -2.32 7.07 -9.77
CA PHE A 81 -0.96 7.25 -9.29
C PHE A 81 -0.01 6.21 -9.87
N ARG A 82 1.16 6.66 -10.33
CA ARG A 82 2.25 5.78 -10.76
C ARG A 82 3.01 5.20 -9.57
N TYR A 83 3.32 6.06 -8.59
CA TYR A 83 4.15 5.68 -7.46
C TYR A 83 3.32 5.60 -6.18
N LEU A 84 3.42 4.48 -5.48
CA LEU A 84 2.74 4.25 -4.21
C LEU A 84 3.72 3.82 -3.12
N LYS A 85 3.39 4.13 -1.87
CA LYS A 85 3.96 3.55 -0.66
C LYS A 85 2.84 3.03 0.21
N LEU A 86 3.08 1.89 0.83
CA LEU A 86 2.24 1.36 1.88
C LEU A 86 2.67 1.99 3.20
N VAL A 87 1.70 2.40 4.01
CA VAL A 87 1.93 2.97 5.33
C VAL A 87 1.20 2.10 6.35
N SER A 88 1.95 1.40 7.19
CA SER A 88 1.41 0.68 8.33
C SER A 88 0.95 1.69 9.39
N ALA A 89 -0.12 1.34 10.12
CA ALA A 89 -0.64 2.15 11.21
C ALA A 89 0.36 2.32 12.38
N GLY A 90 1.36 1.44 12.47
CA GLY A 90 2.42 1.49 13.49
C GLY A 90 3.78 1.12 12.91
N ALA A 91 4.84 1.37 13.69
CA ALA A 91 6.17 0.91 13.31
C ALA A 91 6.23 -0.62 13.39
N GLU A 92 6.75 -1.26 12.34
CA GLU A 92 6.84 -2.72 12.34
C GLU A 92 8.00 -3.19 13.22
N ALA A 93 7.73 -4.19 14.08
CA ALA A 93 8.71 -4.75 15.00
C ALA A 93 9.83 -5.56 14.32
N ALA A 94 9.68 -5.86 13.03
CA ALA A 94 10.69 -6.48 12.18
C ALA A 94 10.42 -6.08 10.72
N ALA A 95 11.39 -6.30 9.83
CA ALA A 95 11.19 -6.03 8.41
C ALA A 95 10.03 -6.87 7.83
N ARG A 96 9.08 -6.21 7.16
CA ARG A 96 7.91 -6.87 6.55
C ARG A 96 8.00 -6.81 5.04
N THR A 97 8.06 -7.98 4.41
CA THR A 97 7.93 -8.11 2.96
C THR A 97 6.47 -8.36 2.61
N ILE A 98 5.87 -7.42 1.90
CA ILE A 98 4.47 -7.49 1.44
C ILE A 98 4.50 -7.82 -0.05
N LEU A 99 3.79 -8.88 -0.44
CA LEU A 99 3.61 -9.18 -1.87
C LEU A 99 2.39 -8.43 -2.38
N PHE A 100 2.44 -8.04 -3.64
CA PHE A 100 1.31 -7.40 -4.29
C PHE A 100 1.14 -7.87 -5.72
N SER A 101 -0.11 -7.79 -6.17
CA SER A 101 -0.55 -8.04 -7.53
C SER A 101 -0.97 -6.73 -8.18
N ALA A 102 -0.45 -6.49 -9.36
CA ALA A 102 -0.83 -5.39 -10.21
C ALA A 102 -1.30 -5.95 -11.57
N ARG A 103 -2.40 -5.42 -12.08
CA ARG A 103 -2.94 -5.78 -13.39
C ARG A 103 -2.34 -4.85 -14.44
N PRO A 104 -1.68 -5.37 -15.49
CA PRO A 104 -1.26 -4.56 -16.63
C PRO A 104 -2.47 -3.86 -17.27
N ARG A 105 -2.31 -2.60 -17.67
CA ARG A 105 -3.33 -1.87 -18.45
C ARG A 105 -3.41 -2.36 -19.89
#